data_AF-A0A4R2PU43-F1
#
_entry.id   AF-A0A4R2PU43-F1
#
_cell.length_a   1.000
_cell.length_b   1.000
_cell.length_c   1.000
_cell.angle_alpha   90.00
_cell.angle_beta   90.00
_cell.angle_gamma   90.00
#
_symmetry.space_group_name_H-M   'P 1'
#
loop_
_entity.id
_entity.type
_entity.pdbx_description
1 polymer ?
#
loop_
_entity_poly.entity_id
_entity_poly.type
_entity_poly.pdbx_seq_one_letter_code
_entity_poly.pdbx_strand_id
1 'polypeptide(L)'
;MVREDVNRNVVRLLSRFSTVDTAALLVEAQRVSETALLETSGLVDRNGRVKLHLIGLMEALLTMALGGRSSFRIPNDLTAVRDALVLFLKLNHTQRFAYRVDDTPMSWTVRLLDHLFATFAERDLLTLQDRLVLRRISESGVWETAFSAALELYVRAVEGGAALLAEADRPAMASAATTFKKAVRQRYDRVPKTKYGNPNANFRDVTEYAIGQYLGGLDVNEALSQTLVQAQLGIGSDHGQARFEAFLKANKITPQTFPTTVKELHNTVGRSIPFRETEAEIANALYAYASHVGKARDMRAVFASFTESVLPVAAKCAKLFRFAHMDQTDRAHLIARWMRDTSALGAVRGMSLRDEVELLLPQITKDDLQNLGAFRGGRTKGARLTEAELDGYVKTRTDLLTLNAINQKMKRVEDAILAQIAKTERFTAQPGQAQPRDTTFGIQEFFRCMRAVFEDIFEIADTNRRQQLQSLSTFNRAYGPLSLVNMLVPRERKVRIEDWVPQARARLAEVPYYVFEGE
;
A
#
# COMPACT_ATOMS: atom_id res chain seq x y z
N MET A 1 46.13 19.72 7.13
CA MET A 1 45.75 20.87 6.29
C MET A 1 44.27 20.88 5.93
N VAL A 2 43.78 20.29 4.82
CA VAL A 2 42.36 20.49 4.37
C VAL A 2 41.31 20.19 5.46
N ARG A 3 41.41 19.05 6.14
CA ARG A 3 40.48 18.69 7.23
C ARG A 3 40.51 19.68 8.41
N GLU A 4 41.68 20.15 8.79
CA GLU A 4 41.85 21.09 9.90
C GLU A 4 41.33 22.48 9.55
N ASP A 5 41.50 22.90 8.30
CA ASP A 5 40.99 24.17 7.78
C ASP A 5 39.45 24.16 7.72
N VAL A 6 38.86 23.06 7.24
CA VAL A 6 37.40 22.85 7.23
C VAL A 6 36.86 22.85 8.68
N ASN A 7 37.50 22.10 9.57
CA ASN A 7 37.13 22.09 11.00
C ASN A 7 37.22 23.49 11.61
N ARG A 8 38.26 24.26 11.31
CA ARG A 8 38.42 25.62 11.81
C ARG A 8 37.30 26.54 11.33
N ASN A 9 36.91 26.45 10.05
CA ASN A 9 35.82 27.23 9.49
C ASN A 9 34.46 26.85 10.12
N VAL A 10 34.22 25.55 10.34
CA VAL A 10 33.01 25.07 11.00
C VAL A 10 32.98 25.48 12.48
N VAL A 11 34.11 25.39 13.19
CA VAL A 11 34.23 25.84 14.58
C VAL A 11 33.99 27.35 14.71
N ARG A 12 34.49 28.15 13.75
CA ARG A 12 34.20 29.60 13.69
C ARG A 12 32.71 29.89 13.46
N LEU A 13 32.02 29.02 12.74
CA LEU A 13 30.57 29.13 12.57
C LEU A 13 29.83 28.72 13.86
N LEU A 14 30.31 27.68 14.54
CA LEU A 14 29.78 27.19 15.82
C LEU A 14 29.98 28.18 16.98
N SER A 15 31.11 28.91 17.00
CA SER A 15 31.40 29.89 18.06
C SER A 15 30.42 31.06 18.11
N ARG A 16 29.62 31.25 17.05
CA ARG A 16 28.55 32.27 17.00
C ARG A 16 27.36 31.95 17.90
N PHE A 17 27.26 30.72 18.42
CA PHE A 17 26.12 30.28 19.23
C PHE A 17 26.38 30.30 20.75
N SER A 18 27.51 30.87 21.21
CA SER A 18 27.89 31.20 22.60
C SER A 18 27.79 30.10 23.68
N THR A 19 27.33 28.90 23.34
CA THR A 19 26.83 27.88 24.27
C THR A 19 27.62 26.57 24.21
N VAL A 20 28.73 26.54 23.46
CA VAL A 20 29.54 25.34 23.23
C VAL A 20 31.00 25.64 23.51
N ASP A 21 31.59 24.88 24.43
CA ASP A 21 33.05 24.82 24.57
C ASP A 21 33.62 24.10 23.34
N THR A 22 34.11 24.89 22.39
CA THR A 22 34.62 24.39 21.11
C THR A 22 35.91 23.59 21.28
N ALA A 23 36.72 23.88 22.29
CA ALA A 23 37.95 23.15 22.58
C ALA A 23 37.64 21.77 23.14
N ALA A 24 36.74 21.69 24.13
CA ALA A 24 36.28 20.41 24.66
C ALA A 24 35.59 19.55 23.57
N LEU A 25 34.78 20.17 22.70
CA LEU A 25 34.10 19.46 21.61
C LEU A 25 35.07 18.85 20.59
N LEU A 26 36.15 19.56 20.23
CA LEU A 26 37.15 19.02 19.30
C LEU A 26 37.87 17.80 19.90
N VAL A 27 38.12 17.79 21.20
CA VAL A 27 38.70 16.64 21.92
C VAL A 27 37.71 15.48 21.96
N GLU A 28 36.43 15.74 22.23
CA GLU A 28 35.38 14.73 22.20
C GLU A 28 35.25 14.10 20.79
N ALA A 29 35.20 14.93 19.75
CA ALA A 29 35.04 14.49 18.36
C ALA A 29 36.15 13.53 17.89
N GLN A 30 37.39 13.70 18.38
CA GLN A 30 38.52 12.82 18.05
C GLN A 30 38.40 11.40 18.60
N ARG A 31 37.52 11.18 19.59
CA ARG A 31 37.40 9.88 20.30
C ARG A 31 36.20 9.05 19.87
N VAL A 32 35.41 9.52 18.90
CA VAL A 32 34.14 8.86 18.55
C VAL A 32 34.34 7.77 17.50
N SER A 33 33.75 6.59 17.75
CA SER A 33 33.70 5.49 16.78
C SER A 33 32.69 5.77 15.65
N GLU A 34 33.03 5.36 14.43
CA GLU A 34 32.17 5.44 13.24
C GLU A 34 30.84 4.70 13.43
N THR A 35 30.90 3.47 13.92
CA THR A 35 29.71 2.63 14.15
C THR A 35 28.80 3.26 15.19
N ALA A 36 29.37 3.81 16.25
CA ALA A 36 28.62 4.51 17.29
C ALA A 36 27.88 5.74 16.73
N LEU A 37 28.46 6.49 15.79
CA LEU A 37 27.81 7.68 15.21
C LEU A 37 26.60 7.34 14.34
N LEU A 38 26.61 6.18 13.69
CA LEU A 38 25.54 5.72 12.82
C LEU A 38 24.40 5.06 13.60
N GLU A 39 24.73 4.45 14.74
CA GLU A 39 23.76 3.90 15.69
C GLU A 39 23.22 4.96 16.67
N THR A 40 23.94 6.08 16.85
CA THR A 40 23.47 7.15 17.72
C THR A 40 22.22 7.84 17.18
N SER A 41 21.46 8.39 18.14
CA SER A 41 20.30 9.25 17.91
C SER A 41 20.55 10.50 17.06
N GLY A 42 21.80 10.76 16.65
CA GLY A 42 22.21 11.91 15.83
C GLY A 42 21.78 11.80 14.36
N LEU A 43 21.96 10.64 13.72
CA LEU A 43 21.59 10.42 12.31
C LEU A 43 20.34 9.58 12.13
N VAL A 44 19.97 8.79 13.14
CA VAL A 44 18.79 7.93 13.14
C VAL A 44 17.94 8.31 14.35
N ASP A 45 16.61 8.43 14.19
CA ASP A 45 15.72 8.68 15.32
C ASP A 45 15.39 7.40 16.11
N ARG A 46 14.64 7.54 17.20
CA ARG A 46 14.26 6.41 18.06
C ARG A 46 13.41 5.35 17.35
N ASN A 47 12.82 5.68 16.21
CA ASN A 47 12.00 4.78 15.39
C ASN A 47 12.82 4.17 14.23
N GLY A 48 14.14 4.36 14.21
CA GLY A 48 14.99 3.85 13.14
C GLY A 48 14.98 4.69 11.86
N ARG A 49 14.44 5.92 11.88
CA ARG A 49 14.36 6.78 10.69
C ARG A 49 15.59 7.66 10.53
N VAL A 50 16.13 7.74 9.32
CA VAL A 50 17.24 8.63 9.01
C VAL A 50 16.79 10.09 9.08
N LYS A 51 17.49 10.89 9.87
CA LYS A 51 17.26 12.32 10.07
C LYS A 51 17.77 13.12 8.88
N LEU A 52 17.01 13.00 7.81
CA LEU A 52 17.32 13.51 6.49
C LEU A 52 17.55 15.03 6.46
N HIS A 53 16.73 15.76 7.22
CA HIS A 53 16.88 17.19 7.46
C HIS A 53 18.25 17.59 8.03
N LEU A 54 18.85 16.78 8.92
CA LEU A 54 20.17 17.08 9.49
C LEU A 54 21.28 16.92 8.46
N ILE A 55 21.16 15.94 7.56
CA ILE A 55 22.14 15.75 6.47
C ILE A 55 22.09 16.95 5.51
N GLY A 56 20.89 17.38 5.12
CA GLY A 56 20.71 18.59 4.33
C GLY A 56 21.23 19.85 5.02
N LEU A 57 21.00 19.97 6.33
CA LEU A 57 21.50 21.09 7.14
C LEU A 57 23.03 21.10 7.27
N MET A 58 23.66 19.94 7.47
CA MET A 58 25.12 19.83 7.48
C MET A 58 25.73 20.26 6.14
N GLU A 59 25.14 19.84 5.03
CA GLU A 59 25.58 20.26 3.68
C GLU A 59 25.49 21.78 3.50
N ALA A 60 24.37 22.36 3.92
CA ALA A 60 24.09 23.80 3.84
C ALA A 60 25.14 24.61 4.61
N LEU A 61 25.37 24.21 5.86
CA LEU A 61 26.29 24.89 6.77
C LEU A 61 27.74 24.71 6.33
N LEU A 62 28.10 23.53 5.82
CA LEU A 62 29.41 23.27 5.24
C LEU A 62 29.65 24.12 3.99
N THR A 63 28.65 24.22 3.10
CA THR A 63 28.71 25.09 1.93
C THR A 63 28.95 26.55 2.34
N MET A 64 28.26 27.04 3.36
CA MET A 64 28.47 28.39 3.89
C MET A 64 29.83 28.57 4.58
N ALA A 65 30.30 27.58 5.34
CA ALA A 65 31.61 27.61 5.99
C ALA A 65 32.75 27.68 4.97
N LEU A 66 32.54 27.15 3.76
CA LEU A 66 33.46 27.22 2.63
C LEU A 66 33.22 28.44 1.71
N GLY A 67 32.34 29.38 2.09
CA GLY A 67 32.08 30.62 1.36
C GLY A 67 31.08 30.52 0.20
N GLY A 68 30.42 29.38 0.04
CA GLY A 68 29.37 29.16 -0.96
C GLY A 68 27.98 29.64 -0.53
N ARG A 69 27.04 29.68 -1.48
CA ARG A 69 25.62 29.92 -1.21
C ARG A 69 24.88 28.58 -1.12
N SER A 70 24.25 28.33 0.02
CA SER A 70 23.44 27.12 0.22
C SER A 70 22.13 27.20 -0.58
N SER A 71 21.77 26.09 -1.24
CA SER A 71 20.44 25.89 -1.83
C SER A 71 19.38 25.46 -0.80
N PHE A 72 19.82 25.06 0.40
CA PHE A 72 18.97 24.61 1.48
C PHE A 72 18.76 25.73 2.51
N ARG A 73 17.50 25.96 2.90
CA ARG A 73 17.14 27.00 3.86
C ARG A 73 17.54 26.58 5.27
N ILE A 74 18.32 27.42 5.94
CA ILE A 74 18.71 27.17 7.33
C ILE A 74 17.51 27.50 8.24
N PRO A 75 17.11 26.58 9.15
CA PRO A 75 16.04 26.84 10.10
C PRO A 75 16.47 27.91 11.11
N ASN A 76 15.49 28.67 11.62
CA ASN A 76 15.72 29.66 12.68
C ASN A 76 16.03 29.01 14.05
N ASP A 77 15.83 27.69 14.18
CA ASP A 77 16.19 26.93 15.38
C ASP A 77 17.72 26.75 15.47
N LEU A 78 18.33 27.53 16.37
CA LEU A 78 19.77 27.51 16.62
C LEU A 78 20.25 26.17 17.21
N THR A 79 19.36 25.40 17.84
CA THR A 79 19.68 24.09 18.43
C THR A 79 19.94 23.08 17.32
N ALA A 80 19.06 23.00 16.32
CA ALA A 80 19.25 22.13 15.16
C ALA A 80 20.52 22.48 14.37
N VAL A 81 20.83 23.77 14.23
CA VAL A 81 22.07 24.26 13.58
C VAL A 81 23.30 23.83 14.37
N ARG A 82 23.29 24.01 15.70
CA ARG A 82 24.36 23.55 16.60
C ARG A 82 24.56 22.04 16.49
N ASP A 83 23.49 21.26 16.58
CA ASP A 83 23.55 19.79 16.57
C ASP A 83 24.10 19.26 15.24
N ALA A 84 23.71 19.88 14.11
CA ALA A 84 24.25 19.55 12.80
C ALA A 84 25.76 19.83 12.72
N LEU A 85 26.25 20.96 13.24
CA LEU A 85 27.68 21.28 13.23
C LEU A 85 28.49 20.35 14.15
N VAL A 86 27.97 20.04 15.32
CA VAL A 86 28.56 19.07 16.25
C VAL A 86 28.68 17.71 15.57
N LEU A 87 27.59 17.25 14.94
CA LEU A 87 27.56 15.97 14.24
C LEU A 87 28.53 15.96 13.04
N PHE A 88 28.59 17.05 12.26
CA PHE A 88 29.59 17.19 11.20
C PHE A 88 31.00 17.06 11.74
N LEU A 89 31.35 17.77 12.82
CA LEU A 89 32.70 17.70 13.41
C LEU A 89 33.02 16.27 13.85
N LYS A 90 32.09 15.60 14.54
CA LYS A 90 32.27 14.20 14.96
C LYS A 90 32.48 13.27 13.76
N LEU A 91 31.65 13.37 12.72
CA LEU A 91 31.78 12.58 11.49
C LEU A 91 33.09 12.88 10.76
N ASN A 92 33.43 14.15 10.60
CA ASN A 92 34.65 14.60 9.94
C ASN A 92 35.91 14.14 10.68
N HIS A 93 35.78 13.79 11.97
CA HIS A 93 36.89 13.27 12.75
C HIS A 93 37.19 11.77 12.51
N THR A 94 36.26 11.05 11.89
CA THR A 94 36.40 9.63 11.54
C THR A 94 37.22 9.39 10.27
N GLN A 95 37.69 8.17 10.04
CA GLN A 95 38.49 7.84 8.86
C GLN A 95 37.61 7.81 7.59
N ARG A 96 36.39 7.27 7.70
CA ARG A 96 35.47 7.08 6.58
C ARG A 96 34.81 8.38 6.12
N PHE A 97 34.43 9.25 7.06
CA PHE A 97 33.72 10.49 6.77
C PHE A 97 34.58 11.75 6.89
N ALA A 98 35.90 11.63 7.03
CA ALA A 98 36.80 12.77 6.89
C ALA A 98 36.65 13.45 5.52
N TYR A 99 36.59 14.78 5.53
CA TYR A 99 36.55 15.66 4.38
C TYR A 99 37.91 15.63 3.68
N ARG A 100 37.88 15.30 2.40
CA ARG A 100 39.05 15.07 1.54
C ARG A 100 39.32 16.29 0.67
N VAL A 101 40.47 16.29 0.01
CA VAL A 101 40.90 17.40 -0.87
C VAL A 101 39.91 17.58 -2.02
N ASP A 102 39.44 16.49 -2.61
CA ASP A 102 38.53 16.50 -3.76
C ASP A 102 37.04 16.52 -3.36
N ASP A 103 36.74 16.56 -2.06
CA ASP A 103 35.35 16.62 -1.62
C ASP A 103 34.77 18.01 -1.91
N THR A 104 33.56 18.00 -2.45
CA THR A 104 32.57 19.06 -2.32
C THR A 104 31.63 18.75 -1.14
N PRO A 105 30.91 19.75 -0.58
CA PRO A 105 29.88 19.50 0.43
C PRO A 105 28.87 18.42 0.02
N MET A 106 28.49 18.42 -1.26
CA MET A 106 27.60 17.41 -1.84
C MET A 106 28.23 16.02 -1.84
N SER A 107 29.43 15.86 -2.39
CA SER A 107 30.07 14.53 -2.45
C SER A 107 30.34 13.95 -1.06
N TRP A 108 30.56 14.81 -0.06
CA TRP A 108 30.70 14.41 1.34
C TRP A 108 29.37 13.88 1.91
N THR A 109 28.24 14.57 1.68
CA THR A 109 26.92 14.09 2.14
C THR A 109 26.45 12.85 1.39
N VAL A 110 26.75 12.73 0.09
CA VAL A 110 26.47 11.53 -0.70
C VAL A 110 27.18 10.31 -0.13
N ARG A 111 28.45 10.44 0.30
CA ARG A 111 29.18 9.34 0.94
C ARG A 111 28.55 8.89 2.28
N LEU A 112 28.02 9.84 3.05
CA LEU A 112 27.25 9.52 4.27
C LEU A 112 25.95 8.76 3.91
N LEU A 113 25.23 9.23 2.90
CA LEU A 113 23.99 8.61 2.45
C LEU A 113 24.22 7.23 1.87
N ASP A 114 25.25 7.03 1.04
CA ASP A 114 25.63 5.73 0.50
C ASP A 114 25.86 4.70 1.60
N HIS A 115 26.48 5.12 2.70
CA HIS A 115 26.66 4.23 3.84
C HIS A 115 25.34 3.89 4.53
N LEU A 116 24.47 4.87 4.79
CA LEU A 116 23.14 4.64 5.36
C LEU A 116 22.26 3.76 4.45
N PHE A 117 22.37 3.95 3.13
CA PHE A 117 21.66 3.15 2.14
C PHE A 117 22.19 1.73 2.03
N ALA A 118 23.50 1.50 2.17
CA ALA A 118 24.03 0.15 2.26
C ALA A 118 23.37 -0.62 3.42
N THR A 119 23.19 0.04 4.58
CA THR A 119 22.45 -0.54 5.71
C THR A 119 20.98 -0.81 5.38
N PHE A 120 20.32 0.03 4.58
CA PHE A 120 18.95 -0.23 4.12
C PHE A 120 18.84 -1.36 3.11
N ALA A 121 19.83 -1.49 2.21
CA ALA A 121 19.90 -2.56 1.24
C ALA A 121 20.14 -3.92 1.94
N GLU A 122 20.97 -3.95 2.98
CA GLU A 122 21.15 -5.13 3.84
C GLU A 122 19.85 -5.55 4.55
N ARG A 123 18.91 -4.61 4.74
CA ARG A 123 17.58 -4.83 5.34
C ARG A 123 16.46 -5.02 4.32
N ASP A 124 16.80 -5.02 3.03
CA ASP A 124 15.87 -5.17 1.89
C ASP A 124 14.64 -4.24 1.91
N LEU A 125 14.84 -2.98 2.33
CA LEU A 125 13.73 -2.03 2.50
C LEU A 125 13.26 -1.40 1.18
N LEU A 126 14.11 -1.40 0.14
CA LEU A 126 13.84 -0.84 -1.18
C LEU A 126 14.23 -1.83 -2.27
N THR A 127 13.21 -2.30 -3.00
CA THR A 127 13.34 -3.20 -4.14
C THR A 127 14.02 -2.51 -5.33
N LEU A 128 14.50 -3.29 -6.31
CA LEU A 128 15.04 -2.74 -7.56
C LEU A 128 14.03 -1.86 -8.31
N GLN A 129 12.73 -2.17 -8.24
CA GLN A 129 11.69 -1.34 -8.83
C GLN A 129 11.54 0.00 -8.09
N ASP A 130 11.59 0.00 -6.76
CA ASP A 130 11.56 1.26 -5.99
C ASP A 130 12.75 2.15 -6.39
N ARG A 131 13.92 1.55 -6.61
CA ARG A 131 15.12 2.25 -7.08
C ARG A 131 14.94 2.80 -8.50
N LEU A 132 14.27 2.07 -9.40
CA LEU A 132 13.93 2.56 -10.74
C LEU A 132 13.01 3.79 -10.66
N VAL A 133 12.01 3.77 -9.79
CA VAL A 133 11.12 4.93 -9.56
C VAL A 133 11.89 6.11 -8.97
N LEU A 134 12.78 5.86 -7.98
CA LEU A 134 13.66 6.89 -7.42
C LEU A 134 14.59 7.50 -8.47
N ARG A 135 15.06 6.69 -9.44
CA ARG A 135 15.79 7.18 -10.61
C ARG A 135 14.92 8.14 -11.42
N ARG A 136 13.67 7.77 -11.75
CA ARG A 136 12.76 8.66 -12.50
C ARG A 136 12.48 9.96 -11.76
N ILE A 137 12.33 9.92 -10.43
CA ILE A 137 12.17 11.09 -9.57
C ILE A 137 13.40 12.01 -9.66
N SER A 138 14.62 11.46 -9.72
CA SER A 138 15.86 12.26 -9.79
C SER A 138 16.13 12.91 -11.15
N GLU A 139 15.56 12.35 -12.22
CA GLU A 139 15.81 12.72 -13.63
C GLU A 139 14.65 13.52 -14.25
N SER A 140 13.40 13.34 -13.80
CA SER A 140 12.22 13.98 -14.37
C SER A 140 11.49 14.86 -13.36
N GLY A 141 11.37 16.15 -13.67
CA GLY A 141 10.61 17.10 -12.85
C GLY A 141 9.11 16.78 -12.76
N VAL A 142 8.53 16.01 -13.69
CA VAL A 142 7.14 15.52 -13.59
C VAL A 142 7.04 14.51 -12.44
N TRP A 143 7.98 13.58 -12.39
CA TRP A 143 8.06 12.56 -11.34
C TRP A 143 8.40 13.16 -9.99
N GLU A 144 9.33 14.13 -9.92
CA GLU A 144 9.64 14.87 -8.69
C GLU A 144 8.42 15.61 -8.14
N THR A 145 7.64 16.28 -9.01
CA THR A 145 6.42 16.99 -8.60
C THR A 145 5.37 16.03 -8.06
N ALA A 146 5.14 14.90 -8.75
CA ALA A 146 4.18 13.88 -8.32
C ALA A 146 4.62 13.22 -7.00
N PHE A 147 5.90 12.92 -6.87
CA PHE A 147 6.50 12.39 -5.64
C PHE A 147 6.37 13.38 -4.48
N SER A 148 6.57 14.68 -4.72
CA SER A 148 6.39 15.72 -3.71
C SER A 148 4.97 15.79 -3.16
N ALA A 149 3.97 15.74 -4.05
CA ALA A 149 2.56 15.70 -3.67
C ALA A 149 2.23 14.45 -2.83
N ALA A 150 2.70 13.28 -3.27
CA ALA A 150 2.51 12.03 -2.55
C ALA A 150 3.21 12.04 -1.18
N LEU A 151 4.49 12.41 -1.14
CA LEU A 151 5.33 12.40 0.06
C LEU A 151 4.75 13.30 1.16
N GLU A 152 4.20 14.47 0.82
CA GLU A 152 3.54 15.35 1.80
C GLU A 152 2.44 14.62 2.56
N LEU A 153 1.56 13.92 1.84
CA LEU A 153 0.43 13.21 2.44
C LEU A 153 0.92 12.08 3.34
N TYR A 154 1.88 11.28 2.87
CA TYR A 154 2.46 10.21 3.67
C TYR A 154 3.17 10.73 4.93
N VAL A 155 3.93 11.81 4.84
CA VAL A 155 4.61 12.39 6.00
C VAL A 155 3.59 12.93 7.00
N ARG A 156 2.56 13.65 6.56
CA ARG A 156 1.49 14.13 7.46
C ARG A 156 0.76 12.99 8.16
N ALA A 157 0.51 11.88 7.47
CA ALA A 157 -0.08 10.71 8.09
C ALA A 157 0.82 10.06 9.14
N VAL A 158 2.10 9.94 8.81
CA VAL A 158 3.11 9.39 9.71
C VAL A 158 3.28 10.28 10.95
N GLU A 159 3.21 11.60 10.80
CA GLU A 159 3.30 12.58 11.89
C GLU A 159 2.00 12.64 12.72
N GLY A 160 0.83 12.53 12.08
CA GLY A 160 -0.48 12.52 12.74
C GLY A 160 -0.81 11.19 13.45
N GLY A 161 -0.06 10.12 13.16
CA GLY A 161 -0.15 8.82 13.82
C GLY A 161 -1.37 8.00 13.43
N ALA A 162 -1.50 6.82 14.05
CA ALA A 162 -2.51 5.82 13.71
C ALA A 162 -3.96 6.32 13.87
N ALA A 163 -4.21 7.26 14.79
CA ALA A 163 -5.54 7.82 15.01
C ALA A 163 -6.03 8.64 13.81
N LEU A 164 -5.14 9.43 13.19
CA LEU A 164 -5.47 10.22 12.00
C LEU A 164 -5.83 9.30 10.81
N LEU A 165 -5.05 8.24 10.61
CA LEU A 165 -5.29 7.28 9.54
C LEU A 165 -6.58 6.48 9.75
N ALA A 166 -6.86 6.06 10.99
CA ALA A 166 -8.10 5.39 11.34
C ALA A 166 -9.32 6.31 11.14
N GLU A 167 -9.20 7.61 11.46
CA GLU A 167 -10.24 8.60 11.18
C GLU A 167 -10.49 8.72 9.67
N ALA A 168 -9.43 8.90 8.89
CA ALA A 168 -9.52 9.03 7.44
C ALA A 168 -10.07 7.78 6.74
N ASP A 169 -9.91 6.60 7.33
CA ASP A 169 -10.44 5.33 6.81
C ASP A 169 -11.90 5.03 7.21
N ARG A 170 -12.50 5.78 8.16
CA ARG A 170 -13.90 5.58 8.57
C ARG A 170 -14.90 5.49 7.42
N PRO A 171 -14.83 6.33 6.37
CA PRO A 171 -15.74 6.23 5.22
C PRO A 171 -15.60 4.89 4.48
N ALA A 172 -14.38 4.37 4.32
CA ALA A 172 -14.14 3.08 3.69
C ALA A 172 -14.68 1.92 4.56
N MET A 173 -14.51 2.01 5.88
CA MET A 173 -15.11 1.04 6.82
C MET A 173 -16.65 1.02 6.73
N ALA A 174 -17.29 2.20 6.74
CA ALA A 174 -18.73 2.33 6.63
C ALA A 174 -19.25 1.82 5.27
N SER A 175 -18.51 2.11 4.19
CA SER A 175 -18.82 1.63 2.84
C SER A 175 -18.68 0.12 2.71
N ALA A 176 -17.65 -0.49 3.30
CA ALA A 176 -17.50 -1.95 3.33
C ALA A 176 -18.66 -2.63 4.06
N ALA A 177 -19.03 -2.12 5.25
CA ALA A 177 -20.18 -2.63 6.00
C ALA A 177 -21.50 -2.50 5.21
N THR A 178 -21.69 -1.36 4.54
CA THR A 178 -22.90 -1.11 3.72
C THR A 178 -22.93 -2.01 2.48
N THR A 179 -21.79 -2.18 1.81
CA THR A 179 -21.65 -3.06 0.65
C THR A 179 -21.94 -4.51 1.01
N PHE A 180 -21.39 -4.99 2.14
CA PHE A 180 -21.71 -6.32 2.66
C PHE A 180 -23.22 -6.47 2.94
N LYS A 181 -23.83 -5.53 3.68
CA LYS A 181 -25.29 -5.56 3.96
C LYS A 181 -26.13 -5.55 2.68
N LYS A 182 -25.74 -4.77 1.67
CA LYS A 182 -26.42 -4.71 0.38
C LYS A 182 -26.29 -6.03 -0.37
N ALA A 183 -25.11 -6.63 -0.41
CA ALA A 183 -24.87 -7.91 -1.06
C ALA A 183 -25.64 -9.05 -0.38
N VAL A 184 -25.64 -9.09 0.96
CA VAL A 184 -26.47 -9.99 1.78
C VAL A 184 -27.95 -9.84 1.43
N ARG A 185 -28.47 -8.62 1.38
CA ARG A 185 -29.87 -8.36 1.03
C ARG A 185 -30.20 -8.78 -0.40
N GLN A 186 -29.33 -8.48 -1.36
CA GLN A 186 -29.50 -8.91 -2.75
C GLN A 186 -29.50 -10.43 -2.90
N ARG A 187 -28.66 -11.14 -2.14
CA ARG A 187 -28.70 -12.61 -2.13
C ARG A 187 -29.98 -13.11 -1.47
N TYR A 188 -30.38 -12.55 -0.32
CA TYR A 188 -31.63 -12.88 0.37
C TYR A 188 -32.86 -12.72 -0.54
N ASP A 189 -32.96 -11.61 -1.27
CA ASP A 189 -34.08 -11.35 -2.18
C ASP A 189 -34.15 -12.36 -3.34
N ARG A 190 -33.02 -13.00 -3.69
CA ARG A 190 -32.92 -14.06 -4.72
C ARG A 190 -33.16 -15.47 -4.17
N VAL A 191 -33.15 -15.66 -2.84
CA VAL A 191 -33.42 -16.98 -2.25
C VAL A 191 -34.86 -17.37 -2.60
N PRO A 192 -35.08 -18.55 -3.22
CA PRO A 192 -36.42 -19.03 -3.47
C PRO A 192 -37.20 -19.10 -2.16
N LYS A 193 -38.30 -18.34 -2.07
CA LYS A 193 -39.23 -18.43 -0.94
C LYS A 193 -40.12 -19.65 -1.15
N THR A 194 -39.52 -20.84 -1.13
CA THR A 194 -40.26 -22.10 -1.17
C THR A 194 -41.25 -22.08 0.00
N LYS A 195 -42.53 -22.21 -0.31
CA LYS A 195 -43.58 -22.21 0.72
C LYS A 195 -43.33 -23.39 1.66
N TYR A 196 -43.44 -23.11 2.95
CA TYR A 196 -43.48 -24.08 4.02
C TYR A 196 -44.35 -25.29 3.63
N GLY A 197 -43.83 -26.52 3.77
CA GLY A 197 -44.59 -27.75 3.53
C GLY A 197 -44.72 -28.20 2.07
N ASN A 198 -43.88 -27.71 1.13
CA ASN A 198 -43.81 -28.31 -0.20
C ASN A 198 -43.04 -29.67 -0.13
N PRO A 199 -43.71 -30.82 -0.29
CA PRO A 199 -43.08 -32.14 -0.22
C PRO A 199 -42.07 -32.39 -1.35
N ASN A 200 -42.05 -31.55 -2.39
CA ASN A 200 -41.14 -31.65 -3.52
C ASN A 200 -39.91 -30.73 -3.42
N ALA A 201 -39.75 -29.97 -2.32
CA ALA A 201 -38.58 -29.11 -2.13
C ALA A 201 -37.32 -29.96 -1.91
N ASN A 202 -36.28 -29.76 -2.72
CA ASN A 202 -35.04 -30.50 -2.56
C ASN A 202 -34.25 -29.95 -1.34
N PHE A 203 -33.33 -30.76 -0.80
CA PHE A 203 -32.53 -30.39 0.38
C PHE A 203 -31.79 -29.04 0.21
N ARG A 204 -31.33 -28.74 -1.01
CA ARG A 204 -30.62 -27.50 -1.34
C ARG A 204 -31.52 -26.28 -1.25
N ASP A 205 -32.74 -26.32 -1.80
CA ASP A 205 -33.71 -25.22 -1.75
C ASP A 205 -34.07 -24.86 -0.30
N VAL A 206 -34.24 -25.91 0.52
CA VAL A 206 -34.54 -25.83 1.95
C VAL A 206 -33.34 -25.27 2.73
N THR A 207 -32.13 -25.66 2.36
CA THR A 207 -30.88 -25.12 2.90
C THR A 207 -30.68 -23.66 2.55
N GLU A 208 -30.86 -23.28 1.29
CA GLU A 208 -30.73 -21.89 0.82
C GLU A 208 -31.78 -20.99 1.49
N TYR A 209 -33.00 -21.48 1.72
CA TYR A 209 -34.02 -20.77 2.52
C TYR A 209 -33.59 -20.57 3.98
N ALA A 210 -33.07 -21.62 4.64
CA ALA A 210 -32.60 -21.52 6.03
C ALA A 210 -31.45 -20.50 6.17
N ILE A 211 -30.53 -20.48 5.19
CA ILE A 211 -29.47 -19.47 5.12
C ILE A 211 -30.05 -18.08 4.87
N GLY A 212 -31.07 -17.95 4.01
CA GLY A 212 -31.79 -16.69 3.81
C GLY A 212 -32.39 -16.14 5.11
N GLN A 213 -33.08 -16.98 5.88
CA GLN A 213 -33.64 -16.61 7.19
C GLN A 213 -32.56 -16.21 8.20
N TYR A 214 -31.43 -16.93 8.21
CA TYR A 214 -30.26 -16.56 9.00
C TYR A 214 -29.70 -15.19 8.62
N LEU A 215 -29.53 -14.92 7.32
CA LEU A 215 -29.09 -13.60 6.82
C LEU A 215 -30.10 -12.48 7.12
N GLY A 216 -31.39 -12.83 7.24
CA GLY A 216 -32.48 -11.94 7.66
C GLY A 216 -32.50 -11.63 9.17
N GLY A 217 -31.65 -12.29 9.97
CA GLY A 217 -31.47 -12.00 11.40
C GLY A 217 -32.08 -13.03 12.36
N LEU A 218 -32.62 -14.15 11.88
CA LEU A 218 -33.08 -15.24 12.74
C LEU A 218 -31.91 -16.10 13.24
N ASP A 219 -32.07 -16.74 14.40
CA ASP A 219 -31.08 -17.67 14.93
C ASP A 219 -30.93 -18.87 13.97
N VAL A 220 -29.69 -19.33 13.73
CA VAL A 220 -29.41 -20.46 12.82
C VAL A 220 -30.17 -21.70 13.26
N ASN A 221 -30.23 -21.96 14.57
CA ASN A 221 -30.90 -23.13 15.10
C ASN A 221 -32.42 -23.02 14.90
N GLU A 222 -32.97 -21.81 15.03
CA GLU A 222 -34.38 -21.55 14.75
C GLU A 222 -34.69 -21.73 13.26
N ALA A 223 -33.87 -21.19 12.36
CA ALA A 223 -34.03 -21.34 10.91
C ALA A 223 -33.86 -22.79 10.43
N LEU A 224 -32.91 -23.55 10.99
CA LEU A 224 -32.70 -24.97 10.71
C LEU A 224 -33.85 -25.84 11.22
N SER A 225 -34.35 -25.55 12.43
CA SER A 225 -35.52 -26.22 13.00
C SER A 225 -36.73 -26.04 12.11
N GLN A 226 -36.94 -24.80 11.64
CA GLN A 226 -38.07 -24.44 10.81
C GLN A 226 -38.00 -25.03 9.40
N THR A 227 -36.81 -25.08 8.79
CA THR A 227 -36.71 -25.34 7.35
C THR A 227 -36.21 -26.75 7.03
N LEU A 228 -35.02 -27.10 7.51
CA LEU A 228 -34.26 -28.26 7.03
C LEU A 228 -34.70 -29.57 7.66
N VAL A 229 -34.90 -29.54 8.97
CA VAL A 229 -35.20 -30.75 9.73
C VAL A 229 -36.67 -31.10 9.63
N GLN A 230 -37.57 -30.11 9.60
CA GLN A 230 -39.01 -30.34 9.39
C GLN A 230 -39.32 -30.97 8.03
N ALA A 231 -38.58 -30.61 6.98
CA ALA A 231 -38.75 -31.19 5.65
C ALA A 231 -38.18 -32.63 5.53
N GLN A 232 -36.94 -32.87 5.99
CA GLN A 232 -36.30 -34.19 5.87
C GLN A 232 -36.90 -35.27 6.77
N LEU A 233 -37.40 -34.89 7.94
CA LEU A 233 -37.98 -35.83 8.90
C LEU A 233 -39.53 -35.89 8.82
N GLY A 234 -40.15 -35.20 7.86
CA GLY A 234 -41.62 -35.19 7.68
C GLY A 234 -42.39 -34.59 8.86
N ILE A 235 -41.81 -33.60 9.55
CA ILE A 235 -42.23 -33.13 10.87
C ILE A 235 -43.16 -31.92 10.76
N GLY A 236 -44.41 -32.18 10.43
CA GLY A 236 -45.49 -31.27 10.83
C GLY A 236 -45.94 -31.46 12.30
N SER A 237 -45.30 -32.33 13.09
CA SER A 237 -45.83 -32.82 14.38
C SER A 237 -44.84 -32.74 15.56
N ASP A 238 -45.36 -32.61 16.79
CA ASP A 238 -44.60 -32.44 18.04
C ASP A 238 -43.49 -33.50 18.27
N HIS A 239 -43.66 -34.70 17.72
CA HIS A 239 -42.69 -35.80 17.84
C HIS A 239 -41.37 -35.56 17.12
N GLY A 240 -41.37 -34.86 15.99
CA GLY A 240 -40.13 -34.64 15.27
C GLY A 240 -39.34 -33.45 15.80
N GLN A 241 -40.00 -32.47 16.44
CA GLN A 241 -39.30 -31.42 17.18
C GLN A 241 -38.48 -32.04 18.32
N ALA A 242 -39.07 -32.97 19.09
CA ALA A 242 -38.36 -33.70 20.13
C ALA A 242 -37.17 -34.52 19.58
N ARG A 243 -37.29 -35.10 18.38
CA ARG A 243 -36.17 -35.80 17.70
C ARG A 243 -35.05 -34.85 17.31
N PHE A 244 -35.38 -33.65 16.84
CA PHE A 244 -34.37 -32.64 16.51
C PHE A 244 -33.63 -32.13 17.76
N GLU A 245 -34.37 -31.84 18.83
CA GLU A 245 -33.77 -31.42 20.11
C GLU A 245 -32.89 -32.52 20.72
N ALA A 246 -33.33 -33.79 20.63
CA ALA A 246 -32.53 -34.93 21.04
C ALA A 246 -31.26 -35.09 20.17
N PHE A 247 -31.36 -34.84 18.87
CA PHE A 247 -30.23 -34.85 17.95
C PHE A 247 -29.20 -33.76 18.29
N LEU A 248 -29.64 -32.52 18.46
CA LEU A 248 -28.76 -31.41 18.88
C LEU A 248 -28.05 -31.75 20.20
N LYS A 249 -28.80 -32.28 21.18
CA LYS A 249 -28.27 -32.68 22.49
C LYS A 249 -27.28 -33.86 22.40
N ALA A 250 -27.59 -34.90 21.62
CA ALA A 250 -26.74 -36.09 21.47
C ALA A 250 -25.39 -35.77 20.82
N ASN A 251 -25.38 -34.81 19.90
CA ASN A 251 -24.17 -34.37 19.20
C ASN A 251 -23.42 -33.24 19.92
N LYS A 252 -23.86 -32.88 21.15
CA LYS A 252 -23.35 -31.73 21.91
C LYS A 252 -23.41 -30.42 21.09
N ILE A 253 -24.31 -30.35 20.12
CA ILE A 253 -24.61 -29.17 19.31
C ILE A 253 -25.58 -28.32 20.12
N THR A 254 -25.04 -27.55 21.05
CA THR A 254 -25.70 -26.44 21.73
C THR A 254 -25.79 -25.22 20.80
N PRO A 255 -26.67 -24.25 21.08
CA PRO A 255 -26.66 -22.95 20.38
C PRO A 255 -25.31 -22.22 20.41
N GLN A 256 -24.40 -22.64 21.30
CA GLN A 256 -23.04 -22.10 21.47
C GLN A 256 -21.98 -22.87 20.67
N THR A 257 -22.30 -24.05 20.13
CA THR A 257 -21.39 -24.90 19.34
C THR A 257 -21.73 -24.91 17.84
N PHE A 258 -22.89 -24.34 17.43
CA PHE A 258 -23.06 -23.77 16.09
C PHE A 258 -22.37 -22.40 16.07
N PRO A 259 -21.16 -22.27 15.50
CA PRO A 259 -20.22 -21.28 16.00
C PRO A 259 -20.36 -19.91 15.32
N THR A 260 -21.53 -19.62 14.74
CA THR A 260 -21.76 -18.32 14.08
C THR A 260 -23.22 -17.91 14.18
N THR A 261 -23.69 -17.58 15.38
CA THR A 261 -24.95 -16.81 15.49
C THR A 261 -24.84 -15.52 14.67
N VAL A 262 -25.95 -14.93 14.22
CA VAL A 262 -25.95 -13.62 13.52
C VAL A 262 -25.16 -12.57 14.31
N LYS A 263 -25.24 -12.64 15.65
CA LYS A 263 -24.49 -11.82 16.59
C LYS A 263 -22.97 -12.08 16.52
N GLU A 264 -22.53 -13.33 16.48
CA GLU A 264 -21.10 -13.67 16.33
C GLU A 264 -20.56 -13.36 14.93
N LEU A 265 -21.39 -13.52 13.88
CA LEU A 265 -21.07 -13.08 12.53
C LEU A 265 -20.87 -11.57 12.51
N HIS A 266 -21.81 -10.79 13.07
CA HIS A 266 -21.68 -9.35 13.19
C HIS A 266 -20.47 -8.93 14.03
N ASN A 267 -20.17 -9.64 15.12
CA ASN A 267 -18.97 -9.38 15.92
C ASN A 267 -17.68 -9.71 15.15
N THR A 268 -17.65 -10.79 14.37
CA THR A 268 -16.49 -11.21 13.56
C THR A 268 -16.26 -10.25 12.38
N VAL A 269 -17.33 -9.87 11.70
CA VAL A 269 -17.36 -8.82 10.67
C VAL A 269 -16.87 -7.50 11.28
N GLY A 270 -17.43 -7.09 12.42
CA GLY A 270 -17.07 -5.86 13.14
C GLY A 270 -15.61 -5.82 13.59
N ARG A 271 -15.00 -6.97 13.90
CA ARG A 271 -13.57 -7.08 14.25
C ARG A 271 -12.63 -7.12 13.03
N SER A 272 -13.14 -7.48 11.85
CA SER A 272 -12.32 -7.69 10.65
C SER A 272 -12.25 -6.47 9.71
N ILE A 273 -13.25 -5.59 9.79
CA ILE A 273 -13.35 -4.34 9.02
C ILE A 273 -12.38 -3.21 9.43
N PRO A 274 -11.94 -3.06 10.71
CA PRO A 274 -11.07 -1.96 11.12
C PRO A 274 -9.81 -1.82 10.27
N PHE A 275 -9.30 -0.58 10.22
CA PHE A 275 -8.08 -0.22 9.50
C PHE A 275 -6.88 -1.09 9.89
N ARG A 276 -6.09 -1.50 8.90
CA ARG A 276 -4.77 -2.11 9.06
C ARG A 276 -3.74 -1.34 8.26
N GLU A 277 -2.55 -1.16 8.81
CA GLU A 277 -1.43 -0.44 8.17
C GLU A 277 -0.77 -1.22 7.01
N THR A 278 -1.58 -1.70 6.07
CA THR A 278 -1.12 -2.26 4.79
C THR A 278 -0.89 -1.13 3.78
N GLU A 279 0.00 -1.31 2.80
CA GLU A 279 0.34 -0.26 1.82
C GLU A 279 -0.90 0.25 1.06
N ALA A 280 -1.83 -0.66 0.71
CA ALA A 280 -3.05 -0.32 0.00
C ALA A 280 -4.07 0.45 0.86
N GLU A 281 -4.24 0.08 2.14
CA GLU A 281 -5.14 0.82 3.04
C GLU A 281 -4.55 2.18 3.40
N ILE A 282 -3.24 2.28 3.58
CA ILE A 282 -2.56 3.56 3.79
C ILE A 282 -2.75 4.46 2.55
N ALA A 283 -2.52 3.94 1.34
CA ALA A 283 -2.72 4.72 0.12
C ALA A 283 -4.16 5.23 -0.04
N ASN A 284 -5.16 4.42 0.32
CA ASN A 284 -6.56 4.83 0.31
C ASN A 284 -6.88 5.86 1.40
N ALA A 285 -6.48 5.61 2.65
CA ALA A 285 -6.66 6.55 3.76
C ALA A 285 -6.01 7.89 3.44
N LEU A 286 -4.89 7.90 2.72
CA LEU A 286 -4.22 9.11 2.26
C LEU A 286 -4.94 9.83 1.14
N TYR A 287 -5.59 9.12 0.21
CA TYR A 287 -6.44 9.76 -0.80
C TYR A 287 -7.71 10.38 -0.18
N ALA A 288 -8.33 9.67 0.76
CA ALA A 288 -9.44 10.20 1.56
C ALA A 288 -9.01 11.42 2.37
N TYR A 289 -7.87 11.33 3.06
CA TYR A 289 -7.26 12.44 3.80
C TYR A 289 -6.93 13.62 2.90
N ALA A 290 -6.34 13.39 1.72
CA ALA A 290 -6.07 14.42 0.73
C ALA A 290 -7.35 15.17 0.32
N SER A 291 -8.47 14.46 0.19
CA SER A 291 -9.77 15.07 -0.08
C SER A 291 -10.25 15.95 1.08
N HIS A 292 -10.08 15.49 2.32
CA HIS A 292 -10.43 16.26 3.51
C HIS A 292 -9.62 17.55 3.68
N VAL A 293 -8.33 17.54 3.32
CA VAL A 293 -7.44 18.70 3.45
C VAL A 293 -7.35 19.57 2.18
N GLY A 294 -8.25 19.37 1.20
CA GLY A 294 -8.30 20.17 -0.03
C GLY A 294 -7.16 19.88 -1.03
N LYS A 295 -6.45 18.76 -0.88
CA LYS A 295 -5.31 18.32 -1.69
C LYS A 295 -5.66 17.24 -2.72
N ALA A 296 -6.94 16.94 -2.93
CA ALA A 296 -7.38 15.95 -3.93
C ALA A 296 -6.90 16.27 -5.35
N ARG A 297 -6.79 17.55 -5.71
CA ARG A 297 -6.30 17.98 -7.03
C ARG A 297 -4.85 17.55 -7.28
N ASP A 298 -4.00 17.68 -6.25
CA ASP A 298 -2.58 17.32 -6.34
C ASP A 298 -2.44 15.80 -6.54
N MET A 299 -3.27 15.00 -5.86
CA MET A 299 -3.33 13.55 -6.06
C MET A 299 -3.86 13.14 -7.43
N ARG A 300 -4.87 13.84 -7.95
CA ARG A 300 -5.35 13.62 -9.32
C ARG A 300 -4.27 13.91 -10.35
N ALA A 301 -3.40 14.90 -10.11
CA ALA A 301 -2.28 15.22 -10.99
C ALA A 301 -1.24 14.08 -11.07
N VAL A 302 -1.07 13.28 -10.01
CA VAL A 302 -0.23 12.07 -10.03
C VAL A 302 -0.76 11.06 -11.06
N PHE A 303 -2.07 10.77 -11.02
CA PHE A 303 -2.71 9.87 -12.00
C PHE A 303 -2.74 10.48 -13.40
N ALA A 304 -3.04 11.78 -13.53
CA ALA A 304 -3.09 12.46 -14.82
C ALA A 304 -1.72 12.51 -15.52
N SER A 305 -0.64 12.41 -14.75
CA SER A 305 0.73 12.32 -15.27
C SER A 305 1.23 10.89 -15.47
N PHE A 306 0.40 9.87 -15.19
CA PHE A 306 0.74 8.45 -15.26
C PHE A 306 1.93 8.08 -14.36
N THR A 307 2.07 8.72 -13.20
CA THR A 307 3.20 8.55 -12.28
C THR A 307 2.81 7.82 -11.00
N GLU A 308 1.68 7.11 -10.96
CA GLU A 308 1.18 6.47 -9.72
C GLU A 308 2.16 5.50 -9.02
N SER A 309 3.18 4.99 -9.71
CA SER A 309 4.28 4.22 -9.10
C SER A 309 5.07 5.00 -8.05
N VAL A 310 4.96 6.34 -8.00
CA VAL A 310 5.56 7.16 -6.93
C VAL A 310 4.88 6.97 -5.57
N LEU A 311 3.62 6.52 -5.54
CA LEU A 311 2.85 6.37 -4.31
C LEU A 311 3.49 5.39 -3.30
N PRO A 312 3.80 4.12 -3.67
CA PRO A 312 4.47 3.20 -2.74
C PRO A 312 5.87 3.67 -2.34
N VAL A 313 6.62 4.31 -3.25
CA VAL A 313 7.96 4.83 -2.95
C VAL A 313 7.89 6.00 -1.97
N ALA A 314 6.92 6.91 -2.12
CA ALA A 314 6.68 7.98 -1.17
C ALA A 314 6.32 7.43 0.23
N ALA A 315 5.55 6.34 0.29
CA ALA A 315 5.23 5.65 1.53
C ALA A 315 6.49 5.11 2.23
N LYS A 316 7.33 4.40 1.49
CA LYS A 316 8.60 3.85 1.99
C LYS A 316 9.54 4.95 2.45
N CYS A 317 9.71 6.01 1.64
CA CYS A 317 10.52 7.18 2.02
C CYS A 317 10.01 7.87 3.29
N ALA A 318 8.69 8.04 3.48
CA ALA A 318 8.14 8.62 4.70
C ALA A 318 8.37 7.76 5.95
N LYS A 319 8.48 6.44 5.80
CA LYS A 319 8.84 5.52 6.89
C LYS A 319 10.35 5.49 7.16
N LEU A 320 11.17 5.66 6.13
CA LEU A 320 12.63 5.62 6.23
C LEU A 320 13.24 6.92 6.72
N PHE A 321 12.59 8.06 6.47
CA PHE A 321 13.17 9.37 6.68
C PHE A 321 12.37 10.26 7.62
N ARG A 322 13.09 11.11 8.36
CA ARG A 322 12.54 12.19 9.18
C ARG A 322 12.90 13.54 8.59
N PHE A 323 11.88 14.35 8.32
CA PHE A 323 11.96 15.63 7.60
C PHE A 323 11.67 16.86 8.48
N ALA A 324 11.99 16.79 9.77
CA ALA A 324 11.66 17.85 10.72
C ALA A 324 12.14 19.23 10.21
N HIS A 325 11.30 20.24 10.37
CA HIS A 325 11.59 21.64 9.98
C HIS A 325 11.86 21.88 8.48
N MET A 326 11.46 20.95 7.60
CA MET A 326 11.55 21.13 6.15
C MET A 326 10.19 21.39 5.52
N ASP A 327 10.13 22.32 4.57
CA ASP A 327 8.98 22.51 3.70
C ASP A 327 8.84 21.35 2.72
N GLN A 328 7.62 21.05 2.25
CA GLN A 328 7.31 19.92 1.37
C GLN A 328 8.25 19.83 0.16
N THR A 329 8.41 20.94 -0.55
CA THR A 329 9.22 21.01 -1.78
C THR A 329 10.67 20.63 -1.49
N ASP A 330 11.22 21.09 -0.36
CA ASP A 330 12.60 20.79 0.03
C ASP A 330 12.77 19.31 0.35
N ARG A 331 11.75 18.63 0.90
CA ARG A 331 11.79 17.19 1.19
C ARG A 331 11.98 16.36 -0.07
N ALA A 332 11.14 16.62 -1.06
CA ALA A 332 11.18 15.91 -2.34
C ALA A 332 12.45 16.25 -3.12
N HIS A 333 12.81 17.53 -3.15
CA HIS A 333 14.00 17.99 -3.84
C HIS A 333 15.28 17.39 -3.24
N LEU A 334 15.36 17.33 -1.92
CA LEU A 334 16.51 16.76 -1.23
C LEU A 334 16.68 15.27 -1.58
N ILE A 335 15.59 14.50 -1.57
CA ILE A 335 15.60 13.09 -2.01
C ILE A 335 15.99 12.99 -3.48
N ALA A 336 15.33 13.72 -4.38
CA ALA A 336 15.60 13.66 -5.82
C ALA A 336 17.06 13.99 -6.14
N ARG A 337 17.60 15.02 -5.48
CA ARG A 337 18.99 15.46 -5.62
C ARG A 337 19.97 14.39 -5.15
N TRP A 338 19.76 13.77 -3.99
CA TRP A 338 20.65 12.71 -3.56
C TRP A 338 20.53 11.42 -4.37
N MET A 339 19.31 11.09 -4.79
CA MET A 339 19.07 9.99 -5.70
C MET A 339 19.79 10.17 -7.03
N ARG A 340 20.20 11.38 -7.41
CA ARG A 340 21.01 11.62 -8.61
C ARG A 340 22.46 11.17 -8.48
N ASP A 341 23.02 11.21 -7.27
CA ASP A 341 24.47 11.04 -7.07
C ASP A 341 24.83 9.79 -6.26
N THR A 342 23.90 9.25 -5.47
CA THR A 342 24.12 8.03 -4.67
C THR A 342 24.45 6.81 -5.53
N SER A 343 25.33 5.96 -5.01
CA SER A 343 25.63 4.62 -5.57
C SER A 343 24.46 3.64 -5.38
N ALA A 344 23.48 3.94 -4.54
CA ALA A 344 22.31 3.08 -4.30
C ALA A 344 21.48 2.85 -5.56
N LEU A 345 21.50 3.79 -6.51
CA LEU A 345 20.87 3.65 -7.82
C LEU A 345 21.82 3.09 -8.89
N GLY A 346 23.07 2.74 -8.56
CA GLY A 346 24.06 2.27 -9.52
C GLY A 346 23.56 1.09 -10.36
N ALA A 347 22.92 0.11 -9.72
CA ALA A 347 22.33 -1.04 -10.38
C ALA A 347 21.28 -0.64 -11.43
N VAL A 348 20.41 0.33 -11.15
CA VAL A 348 19.35 0.76 -12.08
C VAL A 348 19.81 1.81 -13.08
N ARG A 349 20.89 2.58 -12.80
CA ARG A 349 21.45 3.54 -13.75
C ARG A 349 22.19 2.86 -14.89
N GLY A 350 22.82 1.70 -14.62
CA GLY A 350 23.50 0.90 -15.64
C GLY A 350 22.56 0.06 -16.51
N MET A 351 21.27 -0.02 -16.18
CA MET A 351 20.30 -0.82 -16.94
C MET A 351 19.99 -0.18 -18.29
N SER A 352 20.00 -1.02 -19.33
CA SER A 352 19.41 -0.68 -20.61
C SER A 352 17.87 -0.70 -20.51
N LEU A 353 17.17 -0.12 -21.49
CA LEU A 353 15.70 -0.19 -21.53
C LEU A 353 15.19 -1.64 -21.57
N ARG A 354 15.96 -2.56 -22.18
CA ARG A 354 15.67 -4.00 -22.16
C ARG A 354 15.70 -4.54 -20.73
N ASP A 355 16.77 -4.27 -19.98
CA ASP A 355 16.93 -4.77 -18.62
C ASP A 355 15.86 -4.18 -17.69
N GLU A 356 15.46 -2.92 -17.91
CA GLU A 356 14.35 -2.29 -17.20
C GLU A 356 13.00 -2.97 -17.50
N VAL A 357 12.76 -3.41 -18.74
CA VAL A 357 11.57 -4.21 -19.08
C VAL A 357 11.63 -5.56 -18.37
N GLU A 358 12.74 -6.30 -18.50
CA GLU A 358 12.94 -7.61 -17.88
C GLU A 358 12.76 -7.57 -16.36
N LEU A 359 13.24 -6.51 -15.71
CA LEU A 359 13.04 -6.27 -14.27
C LEU A 359 11.56 -6.18 -13.87
N LEU A 360 10.72 -5.64 -14.75
CA LEU A 360 9.31 -5.37 -14.45
C LEU A 360 8.38 -6.53 -14.85
N LEU A 361 8.77 -7.37 -15.82
CA LEU A 361 7.95 -8.49 -16.33
C LEU A 361 7.31 -9.36 -15.24
N PRO A 362 8.03 -9.78 -14.17
CA PRO A 362 7.46 -10.68 -13.18
C PRO A 362 6.29 -10.09 -12.39
N GLN A 363 6.13 -8.76 -12.42
CA GLN A 363 5.11 -8.04 -11.67
C GLN A 363 3.98 -7.50 -12.56
N ILE A 364 4.14 -7.57 -13.89
CA ILE A 364 3.14 -7.07 -14.84
C ILE A 364 2.07 -8.15 -15.02
N THR A 365 0.81 -7.74 -14.96
CA THR A 365 -0.31 -8.65 -15.24
C THR A 365 -0.29 -9.09 -16.70
N LYS A 366 -0.79 -10.30 -17.00
CA LYS A 366 -0.88 -10.80 -18.38
C LYS A 366 -1.61 -9.82 -19.31
N ASP A 367 -2.66 -9.17 -18.83
CA ASP A 367 -3.43 -8.18 -19.58
C ASP A 367 -2.62 -6.91 -19.86
N ASP A 368 -1.89 -6.39 -18.86
CA ASP A 368 -1.03 -5.22 -19.05
C ASP A 368 0.16 -5.53 -19.98
N LEU A 369 0.71 -6.74 -19.93
CA LEU A 369 1.76 -7.19 -20.84
C LEU A 369 1.25 -7.28 -22.28
N GLN A 370 0.06 -7.84 -22.50
CA GLN A 370 -0.59 -7.87 -23.81
C GLN A 370 -0.84 -6.44 -24.33
N ASN A 371 -1.34 -5.53 -23.49
CA ASN A 371 -1.58 -4.14 -23.86
C ASN A 371 -0.28 -3.38 -24.13
N LEU A 372 0.80 -3.68 -23.40
CA LEU A 372 2.14 -3.12 -23.66
C LEU A 372 2.68 -3.60 -25.02
N GLY A 373 2.53 -4.89 -25.33
CA GLY A 373 2.87 -5.44 -26.65
C GLY A 373 2.04 -4.84 -27.79
N ALA A 374 0.75 -4.56 -27.55
CA ALA A 374 -0.10 -3.84 -28.50
C ALA A 374 0.34 -2.38 -28.69
N PHE A 375 0.70 -1.70 -27.60
CA PHE A 375 1.21 -0.32 -27.62
C PHE A 375 2.50 -0.22 -28.44
N ARG A 376 3.48 -1.09 -28.13
CA ARG A 376 4.75 -1.22 -28.84
C ARG A 376 4.53 -1.46 -30.34
N GLY A 377 3.64 -2.40 -30.68
CA GLY A 377 3.33 -2.76 -32.08
C GLY A 377 2.48 -1.73 -32.84
N GLY A 378 2.19 -0.56 -32.26
CA GLY A 378 1.40 0.47 -32.92
C GLY A 378 -0.10 0.17 -33.06
N ARG A 379 -0.60 -0.85 -32.35
CA ARG A 379 -2.00 -1.30 -32.40
C ARG A 379 -2.93 -0.52 -31.46
N THR A 380 -2.39 0.33 -30.60
CA THR A 380 -3.16 1.27 -29.76
C THR A 380 -3.35 2.61 -30.46
N LYS A 381 -4.39 3.36 -30.07
CA LYS A 381 -4.64 4.72 -30.54
C LYS A 381 -3.41 5.59 -30.32
N GLY A 382 -2.93 6.22 -31.40
CA GLY A 382 -1.93 7.29 -31.35
C GLY A 382 -2.54 8.69 -31.41
N ALA A 383 -3.87 8.80 -31.38
CA ALA A 383 -4.59 10.07 -31.46
C ALA A 383 -4.50 10.85 -30.14
N ARG A 384 -4.76 12.16 -30.22
CA ARG A 384 -4.77 13.08 -29.07
C ARG A 384 -5.71 12.55 -27.98
N LEU A 385 -5.16 12.26 -26.81
CA LEU A 385 -5.92 11.93 -25.62
C LEU A 385 -6.77 13.17 -25.25
N THR A 386 -8.09 13.03 -25.29
CA THR A 386 -8.97 14.14 -24.93
C THR A 386 -8.95 14.37 -23.42
N GLU A 387 -9.25 15.59 -22.98
CA GLU A 387 -9.35 15.91 -21.55
C GLU A 387 -10.41 15.05 -20.86
N ALA A 388 -11.54 14.77 -21.53
CA ALA A 388 -12.59 13.90 -21.01
C ALA A 388 -12.13 12.44 -20.80
N GLU A 389 -11.29 11.91 -21.70
CA GLU A 389 -10.73 10.56 -21.54
C GLU A 389 -9.69 10.49 -20.42
N LEU A 390 -8.87 11.55 -20.27
CA LEU A 390 -7.93 11.68 -19.17
C LEU A 390 -8.66 11.79 -17.83
N ASP A 391 -9.70 12.62 -17.75
CA ASP A 391 -10.54 12.76 -16.56
C ASP A 391 -11.26 11.43 -16.22
N GLY A 392 -11.75 10.72 -17.23
CA GLY A 392 -12.31 9.38 -17.09
C GLY A 392 -11.29 8.40 -16.49
N TYR A 393 -10.07 8.37 -17.03
CA TYR A 393 -8.96 7.56 -16.50
C TYR A 393 -8.65 7.90 -15.04
N VAL A 394 -8.44 9.18 -14.74
CA VAL A 394 -8.12 9.65 -13.39
C VAL A 394 -9.22 9.26 -12.42
N LYS A 395 -10.48 9.51 -12.78
CA LYS A 395 -11.64 9.13 -11.96
C LYS A 395 -11.65 7.63 -11.69
N THR A 396 -11.53 6.79 -12.73
CA THR A 396 -11.49 5.33 -12.57
C THR A 396 -10.33 4.87 -11.68
N ARG A 397 -9.12 5.43 -11.83
CA ARG A 397 -7.98 5.09 -10.95
C ARG A 397 -8.26 5.49 -9.50
N THR A 398 -8.83 6.66 -9.26
CA THR A 398 -9.16 7.10 -7.89
C THR A 398 -10.31 6.30 -7.26
N ASP A 399 -11.32 5.91 -8.04
CA ASP A 399 -12.41 5.06 -7.59
C ASP A 399 -11.88 3.66 -7.24
N LEU A 400 -10.95 3.12 -8.05
CA LEU A 400 -10.30 1.84 -7.80
C LEU A 400 -9.49 1.84 -6.49
N LEU A 401 -8.83 2.93 -6.09
CA LEU A 401 -8.15 3.00 -4.78
C LEU A 401 -9.14 2.71 -3.63
N THR A 402 -10.30 3.36 -3.69
CA THR A 402 -11.35 3.22 -2.67
C THR A 402 -11.95 1.82 -2.69
N LEU A 403 -12.27 1.31 -3.88
CA LEU A 403 -12.86 -0.02 -4.06
C LEU A 403 -11.88 -1.14 -3.70
N ASN A 404 -10.58 -0.97 -3.92
CA ASN A 404 -9.56 -1.93 -3.49
C ASN A 404 -9.46 -2.01 -1.97
N ALA A 405 -9.50 -0.88 -1.26
CA ALA A 405 -9.52 -0.88 0.21
C ALA A 405 -10.79 -1.53 0.76
N ILE A 406 -11.96 -1.24 0.17
CA ILE A 406 -13.22 -1.91 0.51
C ILE A 406 -13.09 -3.42 0.27
N ASN A 407 -12.62 -3.84 -0.91
CA ASN A 407 -12.46 -5.26 -1.24
C ASN A 407 -11.51 -5.95 -0.25
N GLN A 408 -10.36 -5.36 0.12
CA GLN A 408 -9.46 -5.96 1.10
C GLN A 408 -10.12 -6.17 2.47
N LYS A 409 -10.93 -5.20 2.92
CA LYS A 409 -11.72 -5.35 4.15
C LYS A 409 -12.75 -6.48 3.99
N MET A 410 -13.41 -6.58 2.84
CA MET A 410 -14.36 -7.65 2.52
C MET A 410 -13.69 -9.01 2.45
N LYS A 411 -12.50 -9.12 1.86
CA LYS A 411 -11.72 -10.35 1.79
C LYS A 411 -11.29 -10.82 3.18
N ARG A 412 -10.94 -9.90 4.09
CA ARG A 412 -10.71 -10.27 5.49
C ARG A 412 -11.96 -10.85 6.16
N VAL A 413 -13.12 -10.28 5.86
CA VAL A 413 -14.39 -10.78 6.36
C VAL A 413 -14.68 -12.17 5.77
N GLU A 414 -14.44 -12.36 4.47
CA GLU A 414 -14.52 -13.64 3.77
C GLU A 414 -13.62 -14.69 4.42
N ASP A 415 -12.32 -14.42 4.55
CA ASP A 415 -11.34 -15.31 5.17
C ASP A 415 -11.76 -15.69 6.60
N ALA A 416 -12.25 -14.73 7.39
CA ALA A 416 -12.70 -14.97 8.76
C ALA A 416 -13.95 -15.86 8.81
N ILE A 417 -14.92 -15.64 7.92
CA ILE A 417 -16.14 -16.45 7.82
C ILE A 417 -15.81 -17.87 7.32
N LEU A 418 -15.01 -17.99 6.26
CA LEU A 418 -14.61 -19.27 5.70
C LEU A 418 -13.78 -20.09 6.70
N ALA A 419 -12.88 -19.46 7.46
CA ALA A 419 -12.14 -20.11 8.53
C ALA A 419 -13.07 -20.66 9.63
N GLN A 420 -14.14 -19.94 9.95
CA GLN A 420 -15.13 -20.39 10.92
C GLN A 420 -15.95 -21.58 10.40
N ILE A 421 -16.41 -21.52 9.14
CA ILE A 421 -17.09 -22.63 8.47
C ILE A 421 -16.19 -23.88 8.46
N ALA A 422 -14.92 -23.73 8.07
CA ALA A 422 -13.97 -24.85 8.01
C ALA A 422 -13.67 -25.48 9.38
N LYS A 423 -13.58 -24.69 10.46
CA LYS A 423 -13.44 -25.22 11.83
C LYS A 423 -14.65 -26.06 12.22
N THR A 424 -15.84 -25.63 11.80
CA THR A 424 -17.11 -26.31 12.10
C THR A 424 -17.24 -27.63 11.32
N GLU A 425 -16.90 -27.62 10.03
CA GLU A 425 -16.84 -28.84 9.20
C GLU A 425 -15.87 -29.89 9.78
N ARG A 426 -14.73 -29.47 10.33
CA ARG A 426 -13.78 -30.38 10.97
C ARG A 426 -14.29 -30.96 12.28
N PHE A 427 -15.05 -30.18 13.06
CA PHE A 427 -15.67 -30.66 14.29
C PHE A 427 -16.72 -31.73 14.02
N THR A 428 -17.52 -31.57 12.96
CA THR A 428 -18.56 -32.54 12.57
C THR A 428 -18.00 -33.80 11.90
N ALA A 429 -16.77 -33.75 11.37
CA ALA A 429 -16.10 -34.87 10.70
C ALA A 429 -15.21 -35.75 11.61
N GLN A 430 -15.12 -35.49 12.93
CA GLN A 430 -14.25 -36.26 13.81
C GLN A 430 -14.72 -37.74 13.94
N PRO A 431 -13.83 -38.72 13.68
CA PRO A 431 -14.18 -40.14 13.74
C PRO A 431 -14.30 -40.58 15.20
N GLY A 432 -15.51 -40.97 15.62
CA GLY A 432 -15.76 -41.46 16.99
C GLY A 432 -17.23 -41.57 17.40
N GLN A 433 -18.17 -41.05 16.60
CA GLN A 433 -19.61 -41.21 16.86
C GLN A 433 -20.24 -42.06 15.75
N ALA A 434 -20.84 -43.19 16.12
CA ALA A 434 -21.67 -44.00 15.24
C ALA A 434 -22.94 -43.20 14.91
N GLN A 435 -22.89 -42.39 13.86
CA GLN A 435 -24.02 -41.60 13.39
C GLN A 435 -24.73 -42.30 12.21
N PRO A 436 -26.07 -42.19 12.10
CA PRO A 436 -26.78 -42.56 10.89
C PRO A 436 -26.20 -41.79 9.68
N ARG A 437 -25.92 -42.49 8.57
CA ARG A 437 -25.33 -41.88 7.36
C ARG A 437 -26.21 -40.77 6.76
N ASP A 438 -27.52 -40.81 6.94
CA ASP A 438 -28.45 -39.83 6.38
C ASP A 438 -28.46 -38.48 7.10
N THR A 439 -28.06 -38.43 8.39
CA THR A 439 -28.11 -37.20 9.20
C THR A 439 -26.82 -36.39 9.16
N THR A 440 -25.68 -37.04 8.94
CA THR A 440 -24.37 -36.38 8.70
C THR A 440 -24.33 -35.66 7.35
N PHE A 441 -24.98 -36.22 6.34
CA PHE A 441 -25.10 -35.64 5.00
C PHE A 441 -25.72 -34.23 5.04
N GLY A 442 -26.81 -34.04 5.80
CA GLY A 442 -27.51 -32.75 5.86
C GLY A 442 -26.67 -31.62 6.48
N ILE A 443 -25.89 -31.90 7.52
CA ILE A 443 -25.04 -30.89 8.16
C ILE A 443 -23.88 -30.48 7.25
N GLN A 444 -23.23 -31.45 6.59
CA GLN A 444 -22.13 -31.16 5.65
C GLN A 444 -22.62 -30.36 4.43
N GLU A 445 -23.77 -30.76 3.89
CA GLU A 445 -24.39 -30.07 2.76
C GLU A 445 -24.86 -28.66 3.12
N PHE A 446 -25.32 -28.43 4.37
CA PHE A 446 -25.62 -27.11 4.90
C PHE A 446 -24.40 -26.19 4.92
N PHE A 447 -23.26 -26.64 5.46
CA PHE A 447 -22.03 -25.83 5.47
C PHE A 447 -21.45 -25.60 4.07
N ARG A 448 -21.56 -26.58 3.18
CA ARG A 448 -21.19 -26.44 1.77
C ARG A 448 -22.05 -25.37 1.07
N CYS A 449 -23.36 -25.40 1.26
CA CYS A 449 -24.25 -24.38 0.72
C CYS A 449 -24.00 -23.01 1.36
N MET A 450 -23.74 -22.95 2.67
CA MET A 450 -23.39 -21.71 3.36
C MET A 450 -22.10 -21.09 2.80
N ARG A 451 -21.08 -21.90 2.53
CA ARG A 451 -19.86 -21.46 1.84
C ARG A 451 -20.19 -20.85 0.48
N ALA A 452 -20.93 -21.58 -0.37
CA ALA A 452 -21.33 -21.09 -1.69
C ALA A 452 -22.15 -19.78 -1.63
N VAL A 453 -23.06 -19.66 -0.66
CA VAL A 453 -23.85 -18.42 -0.47
C VAL A 453 -22.96 -17.24 -0.06
N PHE A 454 -21.96 -17.44 0.81
CA PHE A 454 -21.02 -16.38 1.17
C PHE A 454 -20.10 -16.02 -0.01
N GLU A 455 -19.62 -16.99 -0.78
CA GLU A 455 -18.88 -16.77 -2.02
C GLU A 455 -19.70 -15.90 -3.00
N ASP A 456 -21.00 -16.20 -3.20
CA ASP A 456 -21.92 -15.37 -4.01
C ASP A 456 -22.01 -13.93 -3.48
N ILE A 457 -22.12 -13.75 -2.15
CA ILE A 457 -22.22 -12.43 -1.51
C ILE A 457 -20.95 -11.62 -1.75
N PHE A 458 -19.77 -12.24 -1.62
CA PHE A 458 -18.51 -11.55 -1.89
C PHE A 458 -18.32 -11.25 -3.38
N GLU A 459 -18.80 -12.12 -4.28
CA GLU A 459 -18.84 -11.82 -5.71
C GLU A 459 -19.74 -10.61 -6.04
N ILE A 460 -20.93 -10.55 -5.43
CA ILE A 460 -21.84 -9.40 -5.58
C ILE A 460 -21.17 -8.13 -5.04
N ALA A 461 -20.52 -8.20 -3.87
CA ALA A 461 -19.79 -7.07 -3.29
C ALA A 461 -18.64 -6.58 -4.20
N ASP A 462 -18.02 -7.48 -4.96
CA ASP A 462 -16.91 -7.18 -5.88
C ASP A 462 -17.34 -6.59 -7.24
N THR A 463 -18.64 -6.62 -7.55
CA THR A 463 -19.15 -6.24 -8.88
C THR A 463 -18.74 -4.83 -9.30
N ASN A 464 -18.82 -3.86 -8.39
CA ASN A 464 -18.44 -2.47 -8.69
C ASN A 464 -16.94 -2.34 -9.02
N ARG A 465 -16.07 -3.09 -8.31
CA ARG A 465 -14.63 -3.10 -8.59
C ARG A 465 -14.35 -3.73 -9.95
N ARG A 466 -15.01 -4.85 -10.27
CA ARG A 466 -14.91 -5.51 -11.59
C ARG A 466 -15.32 -4.57 -12.73
N GLN A 467 -16.41 -3.81 -12.57
CA GLN A 467 -16.84 -2.81 -13.56
C GLN A 467 -15.77 -1.71 -13.77
N GLN A 468 -15.17 -1.18 -12.69
CA GLN A 468 -14.11 -0.18 -12.82
C GLN A 468 -12.83 -0.74 -13.45
N LEU A 469 -12.49 -1.99 -13.16
CA LEU A 469 -11.39 -2.69 -13.83
C LEU A 469 -11.66 -2.86 -15.33
N GLN A 470 -12.91 -3.14 -15.72
CA GLN A 470 -13.29 -3.21 -17.13
C GLN A 470 -13.15 -1.85 -17.83
N SER A 471 -13.54 -0.75 -17.17
CA SER A 471 -13.32 0.61 -17.68
C SER A 471 -11.83 0.90 -17.85
N LEU A 472 -10.99 0.54 -16.87
CA LEU A 472 -9.54 0.70 -16.96
C LEU A 472 -8.94 -0.17 -18.08
N SER A 473 -9.39 -1.42 -18.21
CA SER A 473 -8.97 -2.32 -19.29
C SER A 473 -9.35 -1.76 -20.66
N THR A 474 -10.53 -1.15 -20.79
CA THR A 474 -10.96 -0.47 -22.01
C THR A 474 -10.02 0.69 -22.37
N PHE A 475 -9.62 1.49 -21.37
CA PHE A 475 -8.62 2.54 -21.55
C PHE A 475 -7.26 1.97 -21.96
N ASN A 476 -6.74 0.97 -21.25
CA ASN A 476 -5.44 0.35 -21.54
C ASN A 476 -5.41 -0.33 -22.91
N ARG A 477 -6.53 -0.91 -23.36
CA ARG A 477 -6.66 -1.47 -24.71
C ARG A 477 -6.63 -0.40 -25.78
N ALA A 478 -7.24 0.76 -25.50
CA ALA A 478 -7.27 1.89 -26.42
C ALA A 478 -5.93 2.61 -26.51
N TYR A 479 -5.27 2.90 -25.38
CA TYR A 479 -4.12 3.80 -25.30
C TYR A 479 -2.81 3.11 -24.89
N GLY A 480 -2.85 1.85 -24.47
CA GLY A 480 -1.75 1.16 -23.81
C GLY A 480 -1.73 1.42 -22.29
N PRO A 481 -0.94 0.66 -21.52
CA PRO A 481 -0.80 0.85 -20.09
C PRO A 481 0.12 2.04 -19.80
N LEU A 482 -0.38 3.27 -19.98
CA LEU A 482 0.44 4.50 -19.98
C LEU A 482 1.24 4.73 -18.69
N SER A 483 0.77 4.25 -17.54
CA SER A 483 1.55 4.29 -16.29
C SER A 483 2.81 3.43 -16.35
N LEU A 484 2.70 2.21 -16.88
CA LEU A 484 3.86 1.33 -17.09
C LEU A 484 4.79 1.88 -18.17
N VAL A 485 4.22 2.41 -19.25
CA VAL A 485 4.99 3.07 -20.32
C VAL A 485 5.77 4.26 -19.78
N ASN A 486 5.19 5.08 -18.90
CA ASN A 486 5.87 6.22 -18.29
C ASN A 486 6.98 5.81 -17.32
N MET A 487 6.85 4.67 -16.64
CA MET A 487 7.94 4.14 -15.80
C MET A 487 9.15 3.72 -16.66
N LEU A 488 8.90 3.11 -17.83
CA LEU A 488 9.94 2.68 -18.77
C LEU A 488 10.53 3.85 -19.58
N VAL A 489 9.66 4.71 -20.11
CA VAL A 489 10.02 5.88 -20.91
C VAL A 489 9.41 7.13 -20.27
N PRO A 490 10.08 7.73 -19.28
CA PRO A 490 9.54 8.85 -18.52
C PRO A 490 9.25 10.06 -19.40
N ARG A 491 8.05 10.62 -19.26
CA ARG A 491 7.67 11.86 -19.94
C ARG A 491 8.45 13.04 -19.41
N GLU A 492 8.98 13.85 -20.32
CA GLU A 492 9.60 15.13 -19.98
C GLU A 492 8.56 16.21 -19.68
N ARG A 493 8.91 17.16 -18.81
CA ARG A 493 7.98 18.18 -18.31
C ARG A 493 7.33 19.04 -19.41
N LYS A 494 8.06 19.34 -20.48
CA LYS A 494 7.60 20.23 -21.56
C LYS A 494 6.89 19.49 -22.69
N VAL A 495 6.96 18.16 -22.71
CA VAL A 495 6.41 17.33 -23.79
C VAL A 495 4.97 16.97 -23.45
N ARG A 496 4.03 17.25 -24.36
CA ARG A 496 2.62 16.91 -24.16
C ARG A 496 2.41 15.40 -24.29
N ILE A 497 1.29 14.89 -23.76
CA ILE A 497 1.00 13.45 -23.79
C ILE A 497 0.91 12.96 -25.25
N GLU A 498 0.28 13.74 -26.11
CA GLU A 498 0.14 13.45 -27.55
C GLU A 498 1.48 13.33 -28.30
N ASP A 499 2.50 14.08 -27.86
CA ASP A 499 3.83 14.05 -28.47
C ASP A 499 4.70 12.95 -27.85
N TRP A 500 4.50 12.68 -26.56
CA TRP A 500 5.24 11.68 -25.80
C TRP A 500 4.85 10.24 -26.20
N VAL A 501 3.57 9.97 -26.47
CA VAL A 501 3.10 8.62 -26.83
C VAL A 501 3.82 8.03 -28.05
N PRO A 502 3.95 8.75 -29.20
CA PRO A 502 4.74 8.28 -30.33
C PRO A 502 6.22 8.06 -30.01
N GLN A 503 6.84 8.95 -29.22
CA GLN A 503 8.24 8.83 -28.81
C GLN A 503 8.46 7.58 -27.94
N ALA A 504 7.59 7.36 -26.96
CA ALA A 504 7.66 6.21 -26.08
C ALA A 504 7.45 4.91 -26.84
N ARG A 505 6.53 4.89 -27.82
CA ARG A 505 6.32 3.76 -28.70
C ARG A 505 7.57 3.43 -29.52
N ALA A 506 8.21 4.43 -30.13
CA ALA A 506 9.42 4.23 -30.90
C ALA A 506 10.55 3.63 -30.04
N ARG A 507 10.78 4.18 -28.85
CA ARG A 507 11.80 3.65 -27.91
C ARG A 507 11.50 2.22 -27.45
N LEU A 508 10.24 1.89 -27.17
CA LEU A 508 9.87 0.51 -26.79
C LEU A 508 9.95 -0.47 -27.97
N ALA A 509 9.81 -0.01 -29.21
CA ALA A 509 9.97 -0.84 -30.40
C ALA A 509 11.42 -1.30 -30.61
N GLU A 510 12.41 -0.55 -30.12
CA GLU A 510 13.83 -0.92 -30.11
C GLU A 510 14.13 -2.12 -29.22
N VAL A 511 13.29 -2.38 -28.20
CA VAL A 511 13.42 -3.58 -27.36
C VAL A 511 12.94 -4.80 -28.16
N PRO A 512 13.74 -5.89 -28.24
CA PRO A 512 13.35 -7.09 -28.96
C PRO A 512 12.03 -7.68 -28.46
N TYR A 513 11.20 -8.16 -29.38
CA TYR A 513 9.86 -8.62 -29.04
C TYR A 513 9.83 -9.82 -28.09
N TYR A 514 10.80 -10.75 -28.21
CA TYR A 514 10.90 -11.94 -27.35
C TYR A 514 11.00 -11.59 -25.86
N VAL A 515 11.53 -10.41 -25.52
CA VAL A 515 11.62 -9.93 -24.14
C VAL A 515 10.22 -9.79 -23.52
N PHE A 516 9.21 -9.44 -24.30
CA PHE A 516 7.85 -9.23 -23.82
C PHE A 516 6.99 -10.50 -23.80
N GLU A 517 7.47 -11.60 -24.39
CA GLU A 517 6.69 -12.84 -24.45
C GLU A 517 6.78 -13.64 -23.15
N GLY A 518 7.87 -13.47 -22.38
CA GLY A 518 8.16 -14.29 -21.21
C GLY A 518 8.41 -15.75 -21.61
N GLU A 519 9.47 -16.37 -21.11
CA GLU A 519 9.58 -17.83 -21.21
C GLU A 519 8.53 -18.55 -20.35
#